data_AF-A0A845TZI2-F1
#
_entry.id   AF-A0A845TZI2-F1
#
_cell.length_a   1.000
_cell.length_b   1.000
_cell.length_c   1.000
_cell.angle_alpha   90.00
_cell.angle_beta   90.00
_cell.angle_gamma   90.00
#
_symmetry.space_group_name_H-M   'P 1'
#
loop_
_entity.id
_entity.type
_entity.pdbx_description
1 polymer ?
#
loop_
_entity_poly.entity_id
_entity_poly.type
_entity_poly.pdbx_seq_one_letter_code
_entity_poly.pdbx_strand_id
1 'polypeptide(L)'
;MSARSSGGAREEEFRHLLHFSNLQETEACLRRLDDLWRGFRAEEQRAHAERILEVARLGLQRAKMIAGNKRVSAARRAEKEEIRQWFRVWLENPEVFFDWLEVRKQTPDFLEKFAMPAVPENHAGNDEG
;
A
#
# COMPACT_ATOMS: atom_id res chain seq x y z
N MET A 1 10.36 -26.56 -29.85
CA MET A 1 10.99 -25.72 -28.80
C MET A 1 10.85 -24.25 -29.18
N SER A 2 10.06 -23.49 -28.41
CA SER A 2 10.15 -22.02 -28.29
C SER A 2 9.21 -21.57 -27.17
N ALA A 3 9.71 -21.57 -25.94
CA ALA A 3 9.07 -20.89 -24.82
C ALA A 3 9.33 -19.39 -24.97
N ARG A 4 8.44 -18.67 -25.67
CA ARG A 4 8.50 -17.22 -25.79
C ARG A 4 7.54 -16.57 -24.79
N SER A 5 8.10 -15.76 -23.90
CA SER A 5 7.47 -14.68 -23.13
C SER A 5 6.05 -14.90 -22.61
N SER A 6 5.89 -15.75 -21.59
CA SER A 6 4.71 -15.68 -20.72
C SER A 6 4.92 -14.72 -19.52
N GLY A 7 6.11 -14.17 -19.30
CA GLY A 7 6.40 -13.27 -18.17
C GLY A 7 5.79 -11.86 -18.33
N GLY A 8 5.98 -11.22 -19.49
CA GLY A 8 5.62 -9.82 -19.71
C GLY A 8 4.11 -9.55 -19.82
N ALA A 9 3.37 -10.40 -20.53
CA ALA A 9 1.91 -10.27 -20.64
C ALA A 9 1.21 -10.46 -19.28
N ARG A 10 1.75 -11.34 -18.44
CA ARG A 10 1.29 -11.52 -17.06
C ARG A 10 1.64 -10.32 -16.18
N GLU A 11 2.73 -9.60 -16.41
CA GLU A 11 3.06 -8.41 -15.61
C GLU A 11 2.14 -7.21 -15.90
N GLU A 12 1.63 -7.11 -17.12
CA GLU A 12 0.71 -6.04 -17.56
C GLU A 12 -0.74 -6.23 -17.09
N GLU A 13 -1.27 -7.46 -17.03
CA GLU A 13 -2.62 -7.71 -16.47
C GLU A 13 -2.72 -7.29 -15.00
N PHE A 14 -1.65 -7.46 -14.23
CA PHE A 14 -1.65 -7.16 -12.79
C PHE A 14 -1.24 -5.71 -12.50
N ARG A 15 -0.71 -4.98 -13.48
CA ARG A 15 -0.46 -3.53 -13.36
C ARG A 15 -1.73 -2.75 -13.03
N HIS A 16 -2.88 -3.20 -13.56
CA HIS A 16 -4.18 -2.59 -13.30
C HIS A 16 -4.74 -2.89 -11.90
N LEU A 17 -4.31 -3.98 -11.25
CA LEU A 17 -4.72 -4.31 -9.87
C LEU A 17 -4.00 -3.45 -8.82
N LEU A 18 -2.80 -2.95 -9.13
CA LEU A 18 -1.99 -2.09 -8.26
C LEU A 18 -2.24 -0.61 -8.57
N HIS A 19 -3.49 -0.16 -8.39
CA HIS A 19 -3.80 1.27 -8.36
C HIS A 19 -3.88 1.76 -6.92
N PHE A 20 -2.82 2.43 -6.46
CA PHE A 20 -2.81 3.13 -5.18
C PHE A 20 -1.93 4.37 -5.28
N SER A 21 -2.52 5.51 -4.92
CA SER A 21 -1.87 6.81 -4.92
C SER A 21 -1.52 7.25 -3.50
N ASN A 22 -2.30 6.86 -2.50
CA ASN A 22 -2.18 7.29 -1.09
C ASN A 22 -2.32 6.12 -0.09
N LEU A 23 -2.25 6.40 1.21
CA LEU A 23 -2.36 5.40 2.28
C LEU A 23 -3.72 4.68 2.29
N GLN A 24 -4.83 5.41 2.16
CA GLN A 24 -6.18 4.82 2.18
C GLN A 24 -6.41 3.83 1.03
N GLU A 25 -6.01 4.20 -0.19
CA GLU A 25 -6.08 3.32 -1.36
C GLU A 25 -5.15 2.10 -1.22
N THR A 26 -3.98 2.28 -0.58
CA THR A 26 -3.06 1.19 -0.30
C THR A 26 -3.66 0.19 0.70
N GLU A 27 -4.29 0.66 1.77
CA GLU A 27 -4.97 -0.21 2.74
C GLU A 27 -6.06 -1.03 2.05
N ALA A 28 -6.90 -0.38 1.23
CA ALA A 28 -7.95 -1.05 0.47
C ALA A 28 -7.37 -2.08 -0.52
N CYS A 29 -6.24 -1.77 -1.16
CA CYS A 29 -5.52 -2.69 -2.04
C CYS A 29 -5.02 -3.92 -1.27
N LEU A 30 -4.34 -3.72 -0.13
CA LEU A 30 -3.82 -4.81 0.70
C LEU A 30 -4.95 -5.70 1.25
N ARG A 31 -6.12 -5.13 1.60
CA ARG A 31 -7.30 -5.90 2.01
C ARG A 31 -7.78 -6.86 0.92
N ARG A 32 -7.89 -6.37 -0.32
CA ARG A 32 -8.27 -7.22 -1.47
C ARG A 32 -7.23 -8.30 -1.76
N LEU A 33 -5.95 -7.97 -1.66
CA LEU A 33 -4.88 -8.97 -1.83
C LEU A 33 -4.93 -10.04 -0.73
N ASP A 34 -5.18 -9.64 0.51
CA ASP A 34 -5.33 -10.58 1.64
C ASP A 34 -6.51 -11.52 1.46
N ASP A 35 -7.68 -10.99 1.10
CA ASP A 35 -8.90 -11.77 0.87
C ASP A 35 -8.67 -12.82 -0.23
N LEU A 36 -8.07 -12.43 -1.36
CA LEU A 36 -7.73 -13.33 -2.46
C LEU A 36 -6.69 -14.37 -2.05
N TRP A 37 -5.63 -13.95 -1.37
CA TRP A 37 -4.57 -14.86 -0.93
C TRP A 37 -5.10 -15.92 0.03
N ARG A 38 -5.92 -15.52 1.02
CA ARG A 38 -6.57 -16.45 1.96
C ARG A 38 -7.52 -17.40 1.24
N GLY A 39 -8.33 -16.90 0.31
CA GLY A 39 -9.24 -17.73 -0.49
C GLY A 39 -8.49 -18.81 -1.26
N PHE A 40 -7.46 -18.44 -2.03
CA PHE A 40 -6.65 -19.42 -2.76
C PHE A 40 -5.90 -20.39 -1.86
N ARG A 41 -5.48 -19.96 -0.66
CA ARG A 41 -4.88 -20.88 0.32
C ARG A 41 -5.89 -21.88 0.88
N ALA A 42 -7.12 -21.47 1.16
CA ALA A 42 -8.18 -22.34 1.66
C ALA A 42 -8.57 -23.40 0.62
N GLU A 43 -8.53 -23.05 -0.66
CA GLU A 43 -8.82 -23.95 -1.79
C GLU A 43 -7.59 -24.73 -2.29
N GLU A 44 -6.47 -24.71 -1.55
CA GLU A 44 -5.19 -25.36 -1.90
C GLU A 44 -4.60 -24.95 -3.27
N GLN A 45 -5.04 -23.80 -3.80
CA GLN A 45 -4.60 -23.25 -5.08
C GLN A 45 -3.26 -22.50 -4.95
N ARG A 46 -2.18 -23.24 -4.65
CA ARG A 46 -0.86 -22.69 -4.34
C ARG A 46 -0.31 -21.74 -5.42
N ALA A 47 -0.51 -22.06 -6.71
CA ALA A 47 -0.04 -21.21 -7.81
C ALA A 47 -0.73 -19.83 -7.83
N HIS A 48 -2.03 -19.78 -7.53
CA HIS A 48 -2.77 -18.52 -7.45
C HIS A 48 -2.40 -17.73 -6.20
N ALA A 49 -2.20 -18.40 -5.06
CA ALA A 49 -1.72 -17.75 -3.84
C ALA A 49 -0.32 -17.13 -4.04
N GLU A 50 0.62 -17.85 -4.67
CA GLU A 50 1.95 -17.29 -5.00
C GLU A 50 1.83 -16.08 -5.93
N ARG A 51 0.89 -16.12 -6.88
CA ARG A 51 0.65 -15.00 -7.78
C ARG A 51 0.24 -13.74 -7.04
N ILE A 52 -0.58 -13.86 -5.99
CA ILE A 52 -0.95 -12.70 -5.15
C ILE A 52 0.27 -12.12 -4.43
N LEU A 53 1.19 -12.97 -3.95
CA LEU A 53 2.44 -12.51 -3.34
C LEU A 53 3.33 -11.77 -4.34
N GLU A 54 3.43 -12.25 -5.58
CA GLU A 54 4.16 -11.55 -6.65
C GLU A 54 3.61 -10.14 -6.90
N VAL A 55 2.28 -9.97 -6.87
CA VAL A 55 1.62 -8.67 -7.03
C VAL A 55 1.98 -7.73 -5.87
N ALA A 56 1.92 -8.21 -4.63
CA ALA A 56 2.32 -7.41 -3.47
C ALA A 56 3.81 -7.01 -3.54
N ARG A 57 4.70 -7.90 -4.02
CA ARG A 57 6.12 -7.57 -4.23
C ARG A 57 6.32 -6.45 -5.27
N LEU A 58 5.51 -6.41 -6.33
CA LEU A 58 5.51 -5.30 -7.28
C LEU A 58 5.06 -3.97 -6.63
N GLY A 59 4.03 -4.02 -5.77
CA GLY A 59 3.59 -2.87 -4.97
C GLY A 59 4.71 -2.32 -4.09
N LEU A 60 5.40 -3.22 -3.37
CA LEU A 60 6.57 -2.90 -2.55
C LEU A 60 7.68 -2.21 -3.36
N GLN A 61 8.03 -2.76 -4.53
CA GLN A 61 9.07 -2.20 -5.40
C GLN A 61 8.72 -0.79 -5.89
N ARG A 62 7.47 -0.56 -6.29
CA ARG A 62 6.99 0.78 -6.72
C ARG A 62 7.07 1.80 -5.59
N ALA A 63 6.61 1.42 -4.39
CA ALA A 63 6.67 2.27 -3.21
C ALA A 63 8.11 2.65 -2.87
N LYS A 64 9.01 1.65 -2.85
CA LYS A 64 10.45 1.84 -2.64
C LYS A 64 11.08 2.79 -3.67
N MET A 65 10.72 2.64 -4.95
CA MET A 65 11.22 3.51 -6.02
C MET A 65 10.86 4.98 -5.79
N ILE A 66 9.60 5.26 -5.45
CA ILE A 66 9.13 6.64 -5.26
C ILE A 66 9.69 7.23 -3.95
N ALA A 67 9.75 6.45 -2.87
CA ALA A 67 10.33 6.87 -1.60
C ALA A 67 11.81 7.32 -1.75
N GLY A 68 12.58 6.65 -2.61
CA GLY A 68 13.97 7.02 -2.90
C GLY A 68 14.15 8.18 -3.90
N ASN A 69 13.10 8.63 -4.58
CA ASN A 69 13.21 9.63 -5.64
C ASN A 69 13.24 11.06 -5.09
N LYS A 70 14.43 11.67 -5.05
CA LYS A 70 14.63 13.05 -4.55
C LYS A 70 13.85 14.13 -5.30
N ARG A 71 13.38 13.86 -6.53
CA ARG A 71 12.54 14.79 -7.31
C ARG A 71 11.11 14.89 -6.78
N VAL A 72 10.68 13.95 -5.95
CA VAL A 72 9.36 13.89 -5.32
C VAL A 72 9.41 14.63 -3.98
N SER A 73 8.33 15.31 -3.58
CA SER A 73 8.28 16.08 -2.32
C SER A 73 8.55 15.21 -1.09
N ALA A 74 9.07 15.81 -0.01
CA ALA A 74 9.39 15.08 1.21
C ALA A 74 8.17 14.35 1.82
N ALA A 75 7.01 15.02 1.86
CA ALA A 75 5.75 14.42 2.31
C ALA A 75 5.36 13.19 1.47
N ARG A 76 5.45 13.31 0.14
CA ARG A 76 5.12 12.21 -0.78
C ARG A 76 6.11 11.06 -0.68
N ARG A 77 7.39 11.33 -0.42
CA ARG A 77 8.39 10.27 -0.14
C ARG A 77 8.10 9.57 1.18
N ALA A 78 7.75 10.31 2.24
CA ALA A 78 7.38 9.76 3.54
C ALA A 78 6.13 8.86 3.43
N GLU A 79 5.11 9.30 2.70
CA GLU A 79 3.92 8.50 2.41
C GLU A 79 4.27 7.19 1.69
N LYS A 80 5.15 7.24 0.68
CA LYS A 80 5.58 6.04 -0.06
C LYS A 80 6.48 5.12 0.76
N GLU A 81 7.23 5.67 1.71
CA GLU A 81 8.00 4.88 2.66
C GLU A 81 7.10 4.12 3.64
N GLU A 82 6.01 4.75 4.09
CA GLU A 82 5.00 4.10 4.92
C GLU A 82 4.28 2.98 4.16
N ILE A 83 3.85 3.25 2.92
CA ILE A 83 3.27 2.25 2.03
C ILE A 83 4.25 1.07 1.81
N ARG A 84 5.55 1.36 1.62
CA ARG A 84 6.59 0.34 1.50
C ARG A 84 6.64 -0.54 2.74
N GLN A 85 6.55 0.04 3.94
CA GLN A 85 6.51 -0.71 5.19
C GLN A 85 5.28 -1.60 5.27
N TRP A 86 4.10 -1.10 4.88
CA TRP A 86 2.86 -1.88 4.92
C TRP A 86 2.94 -3.13 4.03
N PHE A 87 3.38 -2.98 2.77
CA PHE A 87 3.61 -4.12 1.89
C PHE A 87 4.64 -5.10 2.46
N ARG A 88 5.70 -4.60 3.12
CA ARG A 88 6.73 -5.46 3.71
C ARG A 88 6.15 -6.29 4.86
N VAL A 89 5.46 -5.67 5.81
CA VAL A 89 4.87 -6.36 6.96
C VAL A 89 3.82 -7.37 6.50
N TRP A 90 2.97 -7.01 5.53
CA TRP A 90 1.99 -7.94 4.98
C TRP A 90 2.66 -9.13 4.28
N LEU A 91 3.72 -8.92 3.49
CA LEU A 91 4.47 -10.02 2.86
C LEU A 91 5.19 -10.94 3.87
N GLU A 92 5.62 -10.39 5.02
CA GLU A 92 6.29 -11.13 6.07
C GLU A 92 5.30 -11.92 6.94
N ASN A 93 4.18 -11.31 7.34
CA ASN A 93 3.17 -11.92 8.20
C ASN A 93 1.75 -11.45 7.81
N PRO A 94 1.14 -12.02 6.75
CA PRO A 94 -0.20 -11.62 6.29
C PRO A 94 -1.26 -11.78 7.38
N GLU A 95 -1.13 -12.82 8.21
CA GLU A 95 -2.13 -13.18 9.22
C GLU A 95 -2.36 -12.13 10.30
N VAL A 96 -1.33 -11.37 10.69
CA VAL A 96 -1.37 -10.35 11.75
C VAL A 96 -1.31 -8.92 11.21
N PHE A 97 -1.20 -8.75 9.89
CA PHE A 97 -0.96 -7.45 9.27
C PHE A 97 -2.01 -6.41 9.64
N PHE A 98 -3.31 -6.76 9.60
CA PHE A 98 -4.37 -5.79 9.86
C PHE A 98 -4.45 -5.37 11.33
N ASP A 99 -4.19 -6.29 12.26
CA ASP A 99 -4.08 -5.94 13.69
C ASP A 99 -2.90 -5.01 13.94
N TRP A 100 -1.76 -5.31 13.32
CA TRP A 100 -0.59 -4.43 13.35
C TRP A 100 -0.89 -3.05 12.73
N LEU A 101 -1.61 -3.01 11.62
CA LEU A 101 -1.94 -1.78 10.89
C LEU A 101 -2.82 -0.84 11.73
N GLU A 102 -3.82 -1.39 12.43
CA GLU A 102 -4.66 -0.62 13.34
C GLU A 102 -3.82 0.03 14.45
N VAL A 103 -2.89 -0.72 15.07
CA VAL A 103 -1.98 -0.15 16.08
C VAL A 103 -1.03 0.87 15.44
N ARG A 104 -0.47 0.59 14.26
CA ARG A 104 0.46 1.48 13.54
C ARG A 104 -0.17 2.85 13.27
N LYS A 105 -1.45 2.89 12.88
CA LYS A 105 -2.18 4.14 12.59
C LYS A 105 -2.43 5.01 13.82
N GLN A 106 -2.30 4.46 15.03
CA GLN A 106 -2.45 5.18 16.30
C GLN A 106 -1.12 5.66 16.91
N THR A 107 0.02 5.31 16.32
CA THR A 107 1.30 5.72 16.91
C THR A 107 1.59 7.21 16.69
N PRO A 108 2.29 7.89 17.62
CA PRO A 108 2.63 9.31 17.48
C PRO A 108 3.33 9.62 16.15
N ASP A 109 4.30 8.79 15.76
CA ASP A 109 5.02 8.94 14.48
C ASP A 109 4.09 8.91 13.26
N PHE A 110 3.04 8.08 13.27
CA PHE A 110 2.07 8.04 12.18
C PHE A 110 1.22 9.30 12.17
N LEU A 111 0.69 9.67 13.33
CA LEU A 111 -0.21 10.80 13.49
C LEU A 111 0.50 12.11 13.12
N GLU A 112 1.72 12.33 13.61
CA GLU A 112 2.53 13.52 13.29
C GLU A 112 2.79 13.68 11.78
N LYS A 113 2.94 12.57 11.05
CA LYS A 113 3.26 12.59 9.61
C LYS A 113 2.04 12.59 8.70
N PHE A 114 0.95 11.96 9.12
CA PHE A 114 -0.16 11.59 8.23
C PHE A 114 -1.56 11.91 8.76
N ALA A 115 -1.73 12.19 10.06
CA ALA A 115 -2.98 12.79 10.51
C ALA A 115 -2.97 14.25 10.05
N MET A 116 -3.81 14.58 9.06
CA MET A 116 -4.03 15.99 8.73
C MET A 116 -4.33 16.78 10.00
N PRO A 117 -3.84 18.03 10.12
CA PRO A 117 -4.22 18.86 11.24
C PRO A 117 -5.72 19.16 11.09
N ALA A 118 -6.51 18.74 12.07
CA ALA A 118 -7.85 19.25 12.25
C ALA A 118 -7.73 20.73 12.67
N VAL A 119 -7.50 21.63 11.70
CA VAL A 119 -7.80 23.04 11.90
C VAL A 119 -9.19 23.27 11.32
N PRO A 120 -10.24 23.37 12.15
CA PRO A 120 -11.40 24.11 11.70
C PRO A 120 -10.91 25.52 11.42
N GLU A 121 -10.97 25.93 10.17
CA GLU A 121 -10.71 27.29 9.72
C GLU A 121 -11.84 28.18 10.29
N ASN A 122 -11.77 28.48 11.58
CA ASN A 122 -12.52 29.58 12.17
C ASN A 122 -11.92 30.85 11.57
N HIS A 123 -12.45 31.26 10.42
CA HIS A 123 -12.47 32.65 10.02
C HIS A 123 -13.31 33.41 11.06
N ALA A 124 -12.69 33.68 12.21
CA ALA A 124 -13.02 34.82 13.04
C ALA A 124 -12.68 36.07 12.21
N GLY A 125 -13.66 36.51 11.44
CA GLY A 125 -13.64 37.72 10.64
C GLY A 125 -15.01 38.40 10.69
N ASN A 126 -15.66 38.40 11.86
CA ASN A 126 -16.53 39.49 12.23
C ASN A 126 -15.64 40.54 12.89
N ASP A 127 -14.94 41.31 12.06
CA ASP A 127 -14.48 42.63 12.46
C ASP A 127 -15.72 43.54 12.52
N GLU A 128 -15.89 44.12 13.70
CA GLU A 128 -16.89 45.13 14.04
C GLU A 128 -16.54 46.46 13.35
N GLY A 129 -17.56 47.23 12.92
CA GLY A 129 -17.39 48.61 12.44
C GLY A 129 -18.43 49.08 11.44
#